data_AF-A0A182U4S9-F1
#
_entry.id   AF-A0A182U4S9-F1
#
_cell.length_a   1.000
_cell.length_b   1.000
_cell.length_c   1.000
_cell.angle_alpha   90.00
_cell.angle_beta   90.00
_cell.angle_gamma   90.00
#
_symmetry.space_group_name_H-M   'P 1'
#
loop_
_entity.id
_entity.type
_entity.pdbx_description
1 polymer ?
#
loop_
_entity_poly.entity_id
_entity_poly.type
_entity_poly.pdbx_seq_one_letter_code
_entity_poly.pdbx_strand_id
1 'polypeptide(L)'
;MVCEDLSTDAQLKGGFNAIGFSQGSQFFQTCERFRLLLNYAAYTDLMQNFLVQATYWHDPLNESKYRTSSTFLADINNELFINKTYVKNFQKLNKFVMVQFNNDSIVQPLQTQWFGYYKPGQDKETQGLKESNIYIQDRLGLKKMDDQNKIVFLECEGNHLQFTKEWFRENLFSFLK
;
A
#
# COMPACT_ATOMS: atom_id res chain seq x y z
N MET A 1 -12.05 -11.87 -19.07
CA MET A 1 -11.86 -13.25 -18.59
C MET A 1 -11.79 -13.26 -17.07
N VAL A 2 -10.65 -13.01 -16.41
CA VAL A 2 -10.54 -13.11 -14.93
C VAL A 2 -11.58 -12.27 -14.15
N CYS A 3 -11.77 -11.00 -14.50
CA CYS A 3 -12.77 -10.16 -13.80
C CYS A 3 -14.21 -10.64 -13.98
N GLU A 4 -14.51 -11.27 -15.12
CA GLU A 4 -15.85 -11.76 -15.45
C GLU A 4 -16.12 -13.05 -14.69
N ASP A 5 -15.14 -13.95 -14.65
CA ASP A 5 -15.15 -15.17 -13.84
C ASP A 5 -15.35 -14.83 -12.35
N LEU A 6 -14.54 -13.91 -11.80
CA LEU A 6 -14.66 -13.46 -10.41
C LEU A 6 -15.99 -12.78 -10.11
N SER A 7 -16.60 -12.10 -11.09
CA SER A 7 -17.90 -11.44 -10.90
C SER A 7 -19.07 -12.42 -10.80
N THR A 8 -18.91 -13.63 -11.35
CA THR A 8 -19.93 -14.67 -11.35
C THR A 8 -19.75 -15.70 -10.23
N ASP A 9 -18.63 -15.64 -9.50
CA ASP A 9 -18.33 -16.58 -8.42
C ASP A 9 -19.36 -16.45 -7.27
N ALA A 10 -20.06 -17.56 -7.00
CA ALA A 10 -21.05 -17.62 -5.95
C ALA A 10 -20.47 -17.39 -4.55
N GLN A 11 -19.19 -17.70 -4.32
CA GLN A 11 -18.50 -17.49 -3.05
C GLN A 11 -18.22 -16.01 -2.77
N LEU A 12 -18.14 -15.17 -3.81
CA LEU A 12 -17.86 -13.73 -3.70
C LEU A 12 -19.12 -12.86 -3.66
N LYS A 13 -20.33 -13.47 -3.73
CA LYS A 13 -21.61 -12.75 -3.71
C LYS A 13 -21.85 -11.94 -2.44
N GLY A 14 -21.28 -12.35 -1.31
CA GLY A 14 -21.37 -11.64 -0.02
C GLY A 14 -20.37 -10.49 0.14
N GLY A 15 -19.58 -10.18 -0.89
CA GLY A 15 -18.41 -9.31 -0.80
C GLY A 15 -17.17 -10.08 -0.33
N PHE A 16 -16.03 -9.40 -0.26
CA PHE A 16 -14.75 -10.00 0.12
C PHE A 16 -13.92 -9.04 0.97
N ASN A 17 -13.02 -9.62 1.77
CA ASN A 17 -12.03 -8.87 2.54
C ASN A 17 -10.72 -8.77 1.74
N ALA A 18 -9.97 -7.71 1.95
CA ALA A 18 -8.60 -7.60 1.47
C ALA A 18 -7.65 -7.58 2.68
N ILE A 19 -6.64 -8.44 2.65
CA ILE A 19 -5.57 -8.47 3.66
C ILE A 19 -4.28 -8.02 2.96
N GLY A 20 -3.77 -6.86 3.36
CA GLY A 20 -2.54 -6.28 2.83
C GLY A 20 -1.35 -6.58 3.73
N PHE A 21 -0.31 -7.14 3.12
CA PHE A 21 1.05 -7.11 3.64
C PHE A 21 1.87 -6.19 2.75
N SER A 22 2.61 -5.24 3.33
CA SER A 22 3.40 -4.33 2.52
C SER A 22 4.47 -5.07 1.74
N GLN A 23 4.79 -4.60 0.54
CA GLN A 23 5.83 -5.19 -0.26
C GLN A 23 7.19 -4.67 0.20
N GLY A 24 8.06 -5.58 0.63
CA GLY A 24 9.45 -5.28 0.87
C GLY A 24 10.24 -5.16 -0.43
N SER A 25 11.23 -4.27 -0.46
CA SER A 25 12.24 -4.33 -1.53
C SER A 25 13.15 -5.54 -1.28
N GLN A 26 12.99 -6.60 -2.07
CA GLN A 26 13.83 -7.80 -1.97
C GLN A 26 15.24 -7.55 -2.52
N PHE A 27 16.07 -6.67 -1.93
CA PHE A 27 17.49 -6.62 -2.26
C PHE A 27 18.41 -6.35 -1.07
N PHE A 28 19.39 -7.24 -0.92
CA PHE A 28 20.45 -7.33 0.09
C PHE A 28 21.29 -6.06 0.26
N GLN A 29 21.61 -5.73 1.53
CA GLN A 29 22.78 -5.02 2.12
C GLN A 29 23.41 -3.78 1.41
N THR A 30 22.88 -3.34 0.28
CA THR A 30 23.35 -2.19 -0.52
C THR A 30 22.29 -1.09 -0.58
N CYS A 31 21.45 -1.02 0.47
CA CYS A 31 20.20 -0.27 0.50
C CYS A 31 20.41 1.21 0.17
N GLU A 32 21.40 1.89 0.75
CA GLU A 32 21.58 3.34 0.51
C GLU A 32 22.06 3.68 -0.90
N ARG A 33 23.01 2.94 -1.48
CA ARG A 33 23.49 3.24 -2.84
C ARG A 33 22.43 2.98 -3.89
N PHE A 34 21.67 1.91 -3.71
CA PHE A 34 20.56 1.58 -4.60
C PHE A 34 19.39 2.55 -4.44
N ARG A 35 19.06 2.95 -3.20
CA ARG A 35 18.10 4.01 -2.90
C ARG A 35 18.47 5.31 -3.59
N LEU A 36 19.72 5.74 -3.46
CA LEU A 36 20.24 6.92 -4.14
C LEU A 36 20.13 6.79 -5.66
N LEU A 37 20.45 5.62 -6.22
CA LEU A 37 20.31 5.36 -7.67
C LEU A 37 18.85 5.44 -8.12
N LEU A 38 17.92 4.86 -7.36
CA LEU A 38 16.49 4.90 -7.68
C LEU A 38 15.91 6.32 -7.62
N ASN A 39 16.36 7.19 -6.71
CA ASN A 39 15.93 8.60 -6.71
C ASN A 39 16.18 9.29 -8.08
N TYR A 40 17.26 8.92 -8.77
CA TYR A 40 17.56 9.46 -10.10
C TYR A 40 16.89 8.66 -11.23
N ALA A 41 16.94 7.33 -11.17
CA ALA A 41 16.64 6.44 -12.28
C ALA A 41 15.24 5.79 -12.24
N ALA A 42 14.59 5.67 -11.08
CA ALA A 42 13.33 4.92 -10.93
C ALA A 42 12.26 5.44 -11.89
N TYR A 43 12.18 6.76 -12.06
CA TYR A 43 11.17 7.42 -12.89
C TYR A 43 11.53 7.52 -14.38
N THR A 44 12.48 6.74 -14.86
CA THR A 44 12.72 6.60 -16.30
C THR A 44 11.77 5.57 -16.90
N ASP A 45 11.33 5.77 -18.14
CA ASP A 45 10.40 4.85 -18.83
C ASP A 45 10.93 3.41 -18.85
N LEU A 46 12.24 3.22 -19.03
CA LEU A 46 12.87 1.90 -19.01
C LEU A 46 12.69 1.22 -17.65
N MET A 47 12.96 1.94 -16.55
CA MET A 47 12.85 1.37 -15.20
C MET A 47 11.40 1.13 -14.81
N GLN A 48 10.48 2.04 -15.12
CA GLN A 48 9.06 1.86 -14.86
C GLN A 48 8.43 0.69 -15.64
N ASN A 49 8.98 0.29 -16.79
CA ASN A 49 8.50 -0.85 -17.57
C ASN A 49 9.17 -2.18 -17.22
N PHE A 50 10.39 -2.14 -16.67
CA PHE A 50 11.19 -3.36 -16.45
C PHE A 50 11.34 -3.76 -14.99
N LEU A 51 11.34 -2.80 -14.06
CA LEU A 51 11.62 -3.03 -12.63
C LEU A 51 10.37 -2.78 -11.78
N VAL A 52 9.79 -3.85 -11.24
CA VAL A 52 8.58 -3.78 -10.40
C VAL A 52 8.76 -2.84 -9.21
N GLN A 53 9.94 -2.86 -8.58
CA GLN A 53 10.27 -1.97 -7.45
C GLN A 53 10.21 -0.49 -7.83
N ALA A 54 10.50 -0.14 -9.07
CA ALA A 54 10.43 1.25 -9.54
C ALA A 54 8.98 1.73 -9.64
N THR A 55 8.03 0.87 -9.98
CA THR A 55 6.63 1.27 -10.21
C THR A 55 5.92 1.74 -8.93
N TYR A 56 6.42 1.30 -7.77
CA TYR A 56 6.02 1.76 -6.45
C TYR A 56 7.09 2.57 -5.71
N TRP A 57 8.14 3.02 -6.40
CA TRP A 57 9.09 3.97 -5.83
C TRP A 57 8.39 5.31 -5.58
N HIS A 58 8.38 5.75 -4.33
CA HIS A 58 7.81 7.03 -3.91
C HIS A 58 8.95 7.88 -3.34
N ASP A 59 9.37 8.91 -4.06
CA ASP A 59 10.38 9.85 -3.59
C ASP A 59 9.70 11.02 -2.86
N PRO A 60 9.78 11.12 -1.52
CA PRO A 60 9.15 12.21 -0.78
C PRO A 60 9.84 13.56 -1.01
N LEU A 61 11.09 13.58 -1.51
CA LEU A 61 11.81 14.82 -1.82
C LEU A 61 11.34 15.43 -3.15
N ASN A 62 10.80 14.61 -4.07
CA ASN A 62 10.31 15.05 -5.37
C ASN A 62 8.94 14.45 -5.71
N GLU A 63 7.96 14.82 -4.90
CA GLU A 63 6.55 14.46 -5.08
C GLU A 63 6.04 14.71 -6.52
N SER A 64 6.41 15.84 -7.13
CA SER A 64 5.95 16.17 -8.49
C SER A 64 6.40 15.13 -9.52
N LYS A 65 7.68 14.71 -9.44
CA LYS A 65 8.22 13.68 -10.34
C LYS A 65 7.57 12.33 -10.08
N TYR A 66 7.39 11.95 -8.81
CA TYR A 66 6.63 10.75 -8.44
C TYR A 66 5.24 10.72 -9.07
N ARG A 67 4.44 11.78 -8.86
CA ARG A 67 3.04 11.82 -9.31
C ARG A 67 2.90 11.76 -10.83
N THR A 68 3.86 12.32 -11.57
CA THR A 68 3.81 12.41 -13.03
C THR A 68 4.49 11.24 -13.74
N SER A 69 5.38 10.52 -13.07
CA SER A 69 6.24 9.51 -13.71
C SER A 69 6.03 8.08 -13.19
N SER A 70 5.40 7.88 -12.02
CA SER A 70 5.06 6.54 -11.54
C SER A 70 3.95 5.94 -12.41
N THR A 71 4.19 4.76 -12.97
CA THR A 71 3.24 4.06 -13.86
C THR A 71 2.21 3.22 -13.10
N PHE A 72 2.36 3.07 -11.79
CA PHE A 72 1.49 2.22 -10.98
C PHE A 72 1.01 2.93 -9.71
N LEU A 73 1.91 3.17 -8.75
CA LEU A 73 1.52 3.63 -7.41
C LEU A 73 0.80 4.98 -7.45
N ALA A 74 1.27 5.93 -8.26
CA ALA A 74 0.60 7.22 -8.41
C ALA A 74 -0.79 7.12 -9.05
N ASP A 75 -1.00 6.18 -9.99
CA ASP A 75 -2.30 5.94 -10.62
C ASP A 75 -3.30 5.35 -9.62
N ILE A 76 -2.94 4.23 -8.97
CA ILE A 76 -3.85 3.55 -8.04
C ILE A 76 -4.15 4.39 -6.80
N ASN A 77 -3.26 5.32 -6.42
CA ASN A 77 -3.48 6.25 -5.31
C ASN A 77 -4.20 7.55 -5.71
N ASN A 78 -4.64 7.67 -6.98
CA ASN A 78 -5.34 8.86 -7.48
C ASN A 78 -4.53 10.15 -7.24
N GLU A 79 -3.23 10.15 -7.54
CA GLU A 79 -2.35 11.29 -7.25
C GLU A 79 -2.58 12.50 -8.17
N LEU A 80 -2.92 12.25 -9.45
CA LEU A 80 -3.17 13.30 -10.44
C LEU A 80 -4.64 13.61 -10.62
N PHE A 81 -5.49 12.59 -10.69
CA PHE A 81 -6.93 12.71 -10.85
C PHE A 81 -7.65 11.58 -10.10
N ILE A 82 -8.91 11.79 -9.73
CA ILE A 82 -9.70 10.82 -8.99
C ILE A 82 -10.39 9.87 -9.97
N ASN A 83 -9.91 8.64 -10.06
CA ASN A 83 -10.61 7.56 -10.74
C ASN A 83 -11.77 7.04 -9.88
N LYS A 84 -12.99 7.46 -10.20
CA LYS A 84 -14.21 7.06 -9.47
C LYS A 84 -14.46 5.55 -9.48
N THR A 85 -13.98 4.84 -10.50
CA THR A 85 -14.11 3.38 -10.57
C THR A 85 -13.23 2.70 -9.53
N TYR A 86 -12.00 3.19 -9.30
CA TYR A 86 -11.14 2.69 -8.24
C TYR A 86 -11.78 2.90 -6.87
N VAL A 87 -12.24 4.12 -6.58
CA VAL A 87 -12.95 4.44 -5.33
C VAL A 87 -14.16 3.54 -5.12
N LYS A 88 -15.01 3.40 -6.15
CA LYS A 88 -16.21 2.55 -6.08
C LYS A 88 -15.86 1.10 -5.83
N ASN A 89 -14.83 0.57 -6.48
CA ASN A 89 -14.43 -0.83 -6.33
C ASN A 89 -13.80 -1.08 -4.96
N PHE A 90 -12.93 -0.18 -4.49
CA PHE A 90 -12.29 -0.31 -3.19
C PHE A 90 -13.32 -0.29 -2.04
N GLN A 91 -14.34 0.57 -2.15
CA GLN A 91 -15.44 0.64 -1.16
C GLN A 91 -16.33 -0.61 -1.10
N LYS A 92 -16.29 -1.51 -2.11
CA LYS A 92 -17.02 -2.78 -2.08
C LYS A 92 -16.42 -3.79 -1.11
N LEU A 93 -15.18 -3.59 -0.66
CA LEU A 93 -14.56 -4.44 0.34
C LEU A 93 -15.40 -4.45 1.63
N ASN A 94 -15.53 -5.62 2.22
CA ASN A 94 -16.18 -5.79 3.53
C ASN A 94 -15.25 -5.30 4.64
N LYS A 95 -13.99 -5.77 4.60
CA LYS A 95 -12.89 -5.30 5.44
C LYS A 95 -11.65 -5.08 4.59
N PHE A 96 -10.89 -4.04 4.94
CA PHE A 96 -9.54 -3.81 4.48
C PHE A 96 -8.60 -3.92 5.69
N VAL A 97 -7.92 -5.04 5.80
CA VAL A 97 -7.05 -5.40 6.92
C VAL A 97 -5.61 -5.14 6.52
N MET A 98 -4.89 -4.35 7.31
CA MET A 98 -3.49 -4.04 7.09
C MET A 98 -2.66 -4.56 8.27
N VAL A 99 -1.61 -5.32 7.96
CA VAL A 99 -0.70 -5.87 8.97
C VAL A 99 0.61 -5.10 8.94
N GLN A 100 1.04 -4.59 10.09
CA GLN A 100 2.35 -3.97 10.28
C GLN A 100 3.25 -4.89 11.11
N PHE A 101 4.44 -5.18 10.60
CA PHE A 101 5.51 -5.85 11.32
C PHE A 101 6.33 -4.82 12.09
N ASN A 102 6.36 -4.92 13.42
CA ASN A 102 6.94 -3.89 14.29
C ASN A 102 8.48 -3.82 14.20
N ASN A 103 9.13 -4.89 13.74
CA ASN A 103 10.59 -5.01 13.63
C ASN A 103 11.02 -5.20 12.17
N ASP A 104 10.22 -4.71 11.22
CA ASP A 104 10.49 -4.82 9.79
C ASP A 104 11.78 -4.08 9.42
N SER A 105 12.75 -4.82 8.86
CA SER A 105 14.02 -4.28 8.37
C SER A 105 14.06 -4.12 6.84
N ILE A 106 12.97 -4.39 6.14
CA ILE A 106 12.88 -4.43 4.67
C ILE A 106 12.04 -3.26 4.13
N VAL A 107 10.95 -2.93 4.83
CA VAL A 107 10.00 -1.88 4.45
C VAL A 107 10.39 -0.57 5.12
N GLN A 108 10.58 0.48 4.32
CA GLN A 108 10.94 1.81 4.80
C GLN A 108 10.10 2.89 4.11
N PRO A 109 9.36 3.73 4.86
CA PRO A 109 9.20 3.73 6.32
C PRO A 109 8.21 2.63 6.78
N LEU A 110 8.33 2.17 8.03
CA LEU A 110 7.41 1.17 8.62
C LEU A 110 5.93 1.52 8.43
N GLN A 111 5.60 2.81 8.56
CA GLN A 111 4.24 3.34 8.49
C GLN A 111 3.56 3.07 7.14
N THR A 112 4.31 2.79 6.06
CA THR A 112 3.73 2.43 4.76
C THR A 112 2.95 1.12 4.80
N GLN A 113 3.18 0.25 5.80
CA GLN A 113 2.39 -0.96 6.02
C GLN A 113 0.94 -0.64 6.40
N TRP A 114 0.70 0.55 6.96
CA TRP A 114 -0.61 1.07 7.36
C TRP A 114 -1.01 2.32 6.58
N PHE A 115 -0.57 2.41 5.31
CA PHE A 115 -0.89 3.54 4.42
C PHE A 115 -0.38 4.92 4.91
N GLY A 116 0.47 4.97 5.93
CA GLY A 116 1.24 6.14 6.29
C GLY A 116 2.46 6.32 5.39
N TYR A 117 3.13 7.46 5.47
CA TYR A 117 4.33 7.69 4.67
C TYR A 117 5.21 8.79 5.28
N TYR A 118 6.30 9.16 4.63
CA TYR A 118 7.03 10.38 4.98
C TYR A 118 6.16 11.62 4.77
N LYS A 119 6.39 12.67 5.58
CA LYS A 119 5.83 14.00 5.29
C LYS A 119 6.47 14.56 4.01
N PRO A 120 5.73 15.29 3.15
CA PRO A 120 6.26 15.78 1.87
C PRO A 120 7.50 16.67 2.04
N GLY A 121 8.47 16.52 1.14
CA GLY A 121 9.68 17.34 1.05
C GLY A 121 10.86 16.87 1.89
N GLN A 122 10.76 15.73 2.58
CA GLN A 122 11.81 15.19 3.45
C GLN A 122 11.64 13.68 3.70
N ASP A 123 12.66 13.00 4.23
CA ASP A 123 12.70 11.54 4.43
C ASP A 123 12.98 11.10 5.89
N LYS A 124 12.62 11.93 6.87
CA LYS A 124 12.85 11.70 8.31
C LYS A 124 11.55 11.53 9.11
N GLU A 125 10.69 12.54 9.09
CA GLU A 125 9.41 12.53 9.78
C GLU A 125 8.36 11.77 8.98
N THR A 126 7.59 10.94 9.67
CA THR A 126 6.47 10.21 9.08
C THR A 126 5.13 10.81 9.51
N GLN A 127 4.10 10.48 8.76
CA GLN A 127 2.71 10.81 9.00
C GLN A 127 1.86 9.56 8.85
N GLY A 128 0.81 9.44 9.66
CA GLY A 128 -0.16 8.35 9.56
C GLY A 128 -1.14 8.53 8.40
N LEU A 129 -1.92 7.49 8.11
CA LEU A 129 -2.97 7.55 7.09
C LEU A 129 -3.89 8.76 7.31
N LYS A 130 -4.37 9.00 8.53
CA LYS A 130 -5.35 10.06 8.84
C LYS A 130 -4.83 11.49 8.64
N GLU A 131 -3.52 11.67 8.67
CA GLU A 131 -2.85 12.96 8.49
C GLU A 131 -2.53 13.25 7.00
N SER A 132 -2.59 12.21 6.16
CA SER A 132 -2.20 12.30 4.76
C SER A 132 -3.31 12.88 3.86
N ASN A 133 -2.90 13.49 2.74
CA ASN A 133 -3.83 14.01 1.73
C ASN A 133 -4.70 12.93 1.07
N ILE A 134 -4.26 11.66 1.02
CA ILE A 134 -5.07 10.58 0.43
C ILE A 134 -6.32 10.31 1.29
N TYR A 135 -6.21 10.50 2.61
CA TYR A 135 -7.32 10.36 3.56
C TYR A 135 -8.13 11.65 3.70
N ILE A 136 -7.47 12.79 3.93
CA ILE A 136 -8.15 14.08 4.17
C ILE A 136 -9.05 14.47 2.99
N GLN A 137 -8.58 14.25 1.77
CA GLN A 137 -9.34 14.53 0.54
C GLN A 137 -10.16 13.32 0.07
N ASP A 138 -10.14 12.22 0.83
CA ASP A 138 -10.82 10.95 0.54
C ASP A 138 -10.61 10.42 -0.89
N ARG A 139 -9.39 10.56 -1.42
CA ARG A 139 -9.08 10.30 -2.84
C ARG A 139 -9.35 8.86 -3.27
N LEU A 140 -9.22 7.91 -2.34
CA LEU A 140 -9.52 6.49 -2.56
C LEU A 140 -10.80 6.01 -1.86
N GLY A 141 -11.50 6.87 -1.11
CA GLY A 141 -12.62 6.44 -0.27
C GLY A 141 -12.21 5.86 1.09
N LEU A 142 -10.94 6.02 1.50
CA LEU A 142 -10.39 5.48 2.74
C LEU A 142 -11.03 6.10 3.98
N LYS A 143 -11.31 7.41 3.96
CA LYS A 143 -11.98 8.07 5.08
C LYS A 143 -13.38 7.51 5.27
N LYS A 144 -14.13 7.37 4.17
CA LYS A 144 -15.47 6.78 4.23
C LYS A 144 -15.43 5.31 4.71
N MET A 145 -14.42 4.54 4.32
CA MET A 145 -14.25 3.17 4.81
C MET A 145 -13.91 3.12 6.30
N ASP A 146 -13.06 4.02 6.79
CA ASP A 146 -12.74 4.14 8.21
C ASP A 146 -14.00 4.54 9.02
N ASP A 147 -14.75 5.54 8.55
CA ASP A 147 -16.03 5.97 9.14
C ASP A 147 -17.08 4.81 9.20
N GLN A 148 -16.94 3.81 8.33
CA GLN A 148 -17.77 2.59 8.28
C GLN A 148 -17.17 1.40 9.04
N ASN A 149 -16.08 1.60 9.80
CA ASN A 149 -15.33 0.55 10.48
C ASN A 149 -14.87 -0.57 9.54
N LYS A 150 -14.58 -0.28 8.28
CA LYS A 150 -14.10 -1.27 7.30
C LYS A 150 -12.59 -1.45 7.36
N ILE A 151 -11.84 -0.48 7.86
CA ILE A 151 -10.38 -0.56 7.96
C ILE A 151 -10.00 -1.23 9.29
N VAL A 152 -9.07 -2.19 9.24
CA VAL A 152 -8.55 -2.90 10.41
C VAL A 152 -7.03 -2.79 10.39
N PHE A 153 -6.47 -2.36 11.51
CA PHE A 153 -5.03 -2.26 11.72
C PHE A 153 -4.60 -3.39 12.66
N LEU A 154 -3.68 -4.24 12.22
CA LEU A 154 -3.11 -5.33 13.01
C LEU A 154 -1.60 -5.15 13.13
N GLU A 155 -1.08 -5.33 14.34
CA GLU A 155 0.35 -5.36 14.60
C GLU A 155 0.81 -6.81 14.74
N CYS A 156 2.01 -7.08 14.23
CA CYS A 156 2.69 -8.34 14.42
C CYS A 156 4.10 -8.06 14.94
N GLU A 157 4.44 -8.68 16.07
CA GLU A 157 5.81 -8.76 16.53
C GLU A 157 6.60 -9.66 15.57
N GLY A 158 7.72 -9.16 15.04
CA GLY A 158 8.53 -9.88 14.07
C GLY A 158 9.09 -8.98 12.96
N ASN A 159 10.01 -9.54 12.20
CA ASN A 159 10.53 -8.92 10.98
C ASN A 159 9.54 -9.11 9.81
N HIS A 160 9.88 -8.60 8.63
CA HIS A 160 9.07 -8.64 7.42
C HIS A 160 8.51 -10.04 7.12
N LEU A 161 7.18 -10.15 7.09
CA LEU A 161 6.45 -11.41 6.84
C LEU A 161 6.74 -12.53 7.85
N GLN A 162 7.34 -12.21 9.00
CA GLN A 162 7.65 -13.14 10.06
C GLN A 162 6.53 -13.13 11.10
N PHE A 163 5.66 -14.13 11.05
CA PHE A 163 4.59 -14.34 12.03
C PHE A 163 4.42 -15.82 12.36
N THR A 164 3.91 -16.13 13.54
CA THR A 164 3.63 -17.50 13.96
C THR A 164 2.30 -18.01 13.38
N LYS A 165 2.11 -19.33 13.34
CA LYS A 165 0.84 -19.93 12.91
C LYS A 165 -0.28 -19.56 13.89
N GLU A 166 0.05 -19.47 15.17
CA GLU A 166 -0.83 -19.08 16.26
C GLU A 166 -1.34 -17.65 16.04
N TRP A 167 -0.43 -16.69 15.84
CA TRP A 167 -0.79 -15.31 15.56
C TRP A 167 -1.66 -15.19 14.30
N PHE A 168 -1.32 -15.90 13.22
CA PHE A 168 -2.11 -15.89 11.98
C PHE A 168 -3.54 -16.41 12.21
N ARG A 169 -3.69 -17.50 12.96
CA ARG A 169 -5.01 -18.08 13.29
C ARG A 169 -5.83 -17.15 14.16
N GLU A 170 -5.21 -16.53 15.15
CA GLU A 170 -5.90 -15.65 16.10
C GLU A 170 -6.35 -14.35 15.44
N ASN A 171 -5.53 -13.78 14.55
CA ASN A 171 -5.75 -12.43 14.02
C ASN A 171 -6.31 -12.37 12.59
N LEU A 172 -6.06 -13.38 11.75
CA LEU A 172 -6.44 -13.33 10.32
C LEU A 172 -7.52 -14.33 9.90
N PHE A 173 -7.68 -15.48 10.57
CA PHE A 173 -8.67 -16.49 10.16
C PHE A 173 -10.11 -15.96 10.16
N SER A 174 -10.46 -15.02 11.02
CA SER A 174 -11.80 -14.41 11.06
C SER A 174 -12.13 -13.60 9.81
N PHE A 175 -11.12 -13.15 9.05
CA PHE A 175 -11.28 -12.40 7.81
C PHE A 175 -11.19 -13.27 6.55
N LEU A 176 -10.84 -14.56 6.70
CA LEU A 176 -10.73 -15.52 5.59
C LEU A 176 -11.98 -16.42 5.45
N LYS A 177 -12.91 -16.32 6.40
CA LYS A 177 -14.21 -17.00 6.36
C LYS A 177 -15.27 -16.08 5.77
#